data_AF-A0A973LJ24-F1
#
_entry.id   AF-A0A973LJ24-F1
#
_cell.length_a   1.000
_cell.length_b   1.000
_cell.length_c   1.000
_cell.angle_alpha   90.00
_cell.angle_beta   90.00
_cell.angle_gamma   90.00
#
_symmetry.space_group_name_H-M   'P 1'
#
loop_
_entity.id
_entity.type
_entity.pdbx_description
1 polymer ?
#
loop_
_entity_poly.entity_id
_entity_poly.type
_entity_poly.pdbx_seq_one_letter_code
_entity_poly.pdbx_strand_id
1 'polypeptide(L)' 'MASDAGNPIPRFPAGFVWGVSTSAHQIEGAVDAREPSVWDAFTAEPGRVKDGSTAAVACDH' A
#
# COMPACT_ATOMS: atom_id res chain seq x y z
N MET A 1 -37.17 -15.96 -12.43
CA MET A 1 -36.45 -14.69 -12.21
C MET A 1 -36.49 -14.40 -10.72
N ALA A 2 -35.59 -15.00 -9.94
CA ALA A 2 -35.56 -14.81 -8.50
C ALA A 2 -34.73 -13.55 -8.17
N SER A 3 -35.30 -12.71 -7.31
CA SER A 3 -34.79 -11.39 -6.91
C SER A 3 -33.48 -11.47 -6.14
N ASP A 4 -32.53 -10.63 -6.53
CA ASP A 4 -31.17 -10.44 -5.98
C ASP A 4 -31.16 -9.68 -4.63
N ALA A 5 -32.19 -9.87 -3.80
CA ALA A 5 -32.31 -9.22 -2.50
C ALA A 5 -31.69 -10.11 -1.42
N GLY A 6 -30.38 -10.02 -1.24
CA GLY A 6 -29.70 -10.65 -0.09
C GLY A 6 -28.19 -10.76 -0.16
N ASN A 7 -27.55 -10.53 -1.32
CA ASN A 7 -26.10 -10.56 -1.44
C ASN A 7 -25.57 -9.15 -1.75
N PRO A 8 -24.82 -8.49 -0.84
CA PRO A 8 -24.34 -7.13 -1.07
C PRO A 8 -23.27 -7.03 -2.16
N ILE A 9 -22.77 -8.17 -2.67
CA ILE A 9 -21.70 -8.22 -3.67
C ILE A 9 -22.24 -8.81 -4.99
N PRO A 10 -22.22 -8.05 -6.10
CA PRO A 10 -22.59 -8.55 -7.42
C PRO A 10 -21.75 -9.76 -7.86
N ARG A 11 -22.31 -10.63 -8.70
CA ARG A 11 -21.53 -11.71 -9.32
C ARG A 11 -20.56 -11.16 -10.36
N PHE A 12 -19.30 -11.59 -10.29
CA PHE A 12 -18.25 -11.23 -11.24
C PHE A 12 -18.20 -12.24 -12.42
N PRO A 13 -17.73 -11.82 -13.61
CA PRO A 13 -17.58 -12.73 -14.75
C PRO A 13 -16.65 -13.92 -14.45
N ALA A 14 -16.83 -15.03 -15.17
CA ALA A 14 -15.88 -16.13 -15.12
C ALA A 14 -14.49 -15.65 -15.56
N GLY A 15 -13.45 -16.01 -14.80
CA GLY A 15 -12.08 -15.58 -15.05
C GLY A 15 -11.71 -14.20 -14.49
N PHE A 16 -12.59 -13.57 -13.69
CA PHE A 16 -12.23 -12.35 -12.98
C PHE A 16 -11.07 -12.61 -12.00
N VAL A 17 -10.00 -11.83 -12.11
CA VAL A 17 -8.81 -11.96 -11.27
C VAL A 17 -8.91 -11.01 -10.08
N TRP A 18 -8.79 -11.59 -8.89
CA TRP A 18 -8.63 -10.85 -7.65
C TRP A 18 -7.15 -10.79 -7.29
N GLY A 19 -6.71 -9.65 -6.81
CA GLY A 19 -5.32 -9.47 -6.40
C GLY A 19 -5.20 -8.42 -5.32
N VAL A 20 -4.01 -8.38 -4.74
CA VAL A 20 -3.53 -7.33 -3.85
C VAL A 20 -2.31 -6.67 -4.49
N SER A 21 -2.03 -5.42 -4.12
CA SER A 21 -0.89 -4.67 -4.62
C SER A 21 -0.26 -3.88 -3.48
N THR A 22 1.05 -3.67 -3.59
CA THR A 22 1.87 -2.93 -2.64
C THR A 22 2.89 -2.08 -3.40
N SER A 23 3.69 -1.27 -2.70
CA SER A 23 4.88 -0.63 -3.27
C SER A 23 6.05 -0.75 -2.30
N ALA A 24 7.26 -0.87 -2.84
CA ALA A 24 8.48 -1.12 -2.06
C ALA A 24 8.63 -0.15 -0.87
N HIS A 25 8.60 1.16 -1.13
CA HIS A 25 8.76 2.18 -0.09
C HIS A 25 7.65 2.16 0.98
N GLN A 26 6.47 1.58 0.70
CA GLN A 26 5.39 1.51 1.69
C GLN A 26 5.49 0.30 2.63
N ILE A 27 6.22 -0.76 2.26
CA ILE A 27 6.19 -2.02 3.01
C ILE A 27 7.56 -2.59 3.39
N GLU A 28 8.61 -2.36 2.60
CA GLU A 28 9.89 -3.08 2.77
C GLU A 28 10.73 -2.54 3.93
N GLY A 29 10.97 -1.22 3.98
CA GLY A 29 11.88 -0.63 4.97
C GLY A 29 13.35 -0.76 4.59
N ALA A 30 14.17 -1.22 5.54
CA ALA A 30 15.61 -1.47 5.39
C ALA A 30 16.43 -0.29 4.83
N VAL A 31 16.16 0.93 5.29
CA VAL A 31 16.80 2.16 4.77
C VAL A 31 18.33 2.14 4.84
N ASP A 32 18.91 1.45 5.83
CA ASP A 32 20.37 1.34 6.00
C ASP A 32 21.03 0.33 5.05
N ALA A 33 20.25 -0.48 4.33
CA ALA A 33 20.72 -1.52 3.41
C ALA A 33 20.53 -1.17 1.93
N ARG A 34 20.02 0.04 1.63
CA ARG A 34 19.80 0.52 0.26
C ARG A 34 20.27 1.96 0.08
N GLU A 35 20.42 2.37 -1.18
CA GLU A 35 20.62 3.77 -1.49
C GLU A 35 19.34 4.59 -1.27
N PRO A 36 19.46 5.88 -0.87
CA PRO A 36 18.31 6.77 -0.72
C PRO A 36 17.57 7.02 -2.03
N SER A 37 16.25 7.07 -1.93
CA SER A 37 15.31 7.50 -2.96
C SER A 37 14.88 8.96 -2.73
N VAL A 38 14.19 9.55 -3.70
CA VAL A 38 13.60 10.90 -3.54
C VAL A 38 12.56 10.96 -2.40
N TRP A 39 11.91 9.84 -2.07
CA TRP A 39 10.96 9.76 -0.98
C TRP A 39 11.64 9.80 0.40
N ASP A 40 12.87 9.31 0.52
CA ASP A 40 13.64 9.44 1.77
C ASP A 40 13.94 10.92 2.07
N ALA A 41 14.34 11.68 1.06
CA ALA A 41 14.55 13.12 1.20
C ALA A 41 13.25 13.87 1.53
N PHE A 42 12.15 13.53 0.84
CA PHE A 42 10.87 14.17 1.07
C PHE A 42 10.32 13.90 2.48
N THR A 43 10.39 12.66 2.96
CA THR A 43 9.83 12.28 4.27
C THR A 43 10.69 12.74 5.45
N ALA A 44 11.97 13.02 5.23
CA ALA A 44 12.87 13.59 6.25
C ALA A 44 12.57 15.07 6.59
N GLU A 45 11.86 15.80 5.73
CA GLU A 45 11.49 17.20 6.00
C GLU A 45 10.29 17.29 6.97
N PRO A 46 10.40 18.03 8.10
CA PRO A 46 9.29 18.20 9.04
C PRO A 46 8.02 18.75 8.38
N GLY A 47 6.89 18.11 8.64
CA GLY A 47 5.58 18.52 8.12
C GLY A 47 5.23 18.01 6.72
N ARG A 48 6.12 17.27 6.04
CA ARG A 48 5.80 16.59 4.76
C ARG A 48 4.95 15.36 4.95
N VAL A 49 5.18 14.61 6.03
CA VAL A 49 4.33 13.51 6.49
C VAL A 49 3.53 13.99 7.68
N LYS A 50 2.20 13.77 7.67
CA LYS A 50 1.26 14.32 8.66
C LYS A 50 1.64 14.01 10.11
N ASP A 51 2.15 12.81 10.36
CA ASP A 51 2.59 12.34 11.68
C ASP A 51 4.11 12.35 11.86
N GLY A 52 4.86 12.85 10.87
CA GLY A 52 6.32 12.87 10.88
C GLY A 52 6.98 11.49 10.74
N SER A 53 6.23 10.44 10.38
CA SER A 53 6.78 9.11 10.16
C SER A 53 7.63 9.05 8.87
N THR A 54 8.51 8.05 8.81
CA THR A 54 9.32 7.72 7.63
C THR A 54 9.17 6.24 7.29
N ALA A 55 9.61 5.84 6.09
CA ALA A 55 9.65 4.45 5.67
C ALA A 55 10.94 3.72 6.07
N ALA A 56 11.62 4.16 7.14
CA ALA A 56 12.89 3.53 7.56
C ALA A 56 12.72 2.03 7.87
N VAL A 57 11.61 1.68 8.53
CA VAL A 57 11.22 0.30 8.86
C VAL A 57 9.96 -0.12 8.09
N ALA A 58 9.01 0.79 7.87
CA ALA A 58 7.74 0.49 7.22
C ALA A 58 7.01 -0.71 7.88
N CYS A 59 6.77 -1.79 7.13
CA CYS A 59 6.16 -3.02 7.65
C CYS A 59 7.15 -4.16 7.89
N ASP A 60 8.46 -3.93 7.66
CA ASP A 60 9.52 -4.94 7.74
C ASP A 60 9.16 -6.23 6.96
N HIS A 61 8.80 -6.04 5.68
CA HIS A 61 8.32 -7.12 4.83
C HIS A 61 9.40 -8.16 4.47
#